data_AF-A0A927YZQ6-F1
#
_entry.id   AF-A0A927YZQ6-F1
#
_cell.length_a   1.000
_cell.length_b   1.000
_cell.length_c   1.000
_cell.angle_alpha   90.00
_cell.angle_beta   90.00
_cell.angle_gamma   90.00
#
_symmetry.space_group_name_H-M   'P 1'
#
loop_
_entity.id
_entity.type
_entity.pdbx_description
1 polymer ?
#
loop_
_entity_poly.entity_id
_entity_poly.type
_entity_poly.pdbx_seq_one_letter_code
_entity_poly.pdbx_strand_id
1 'polypeptide(L)'
;MSKIENIIAEMEDYIESCRFQPLSNTKIIVNKDQMEEYLSELRLKTPDEIKKYQRIIDNREAILSDAQKKADAMLREAQIQTSELISEHEIMQQAYIQANEVIQNATNEAQAILDQATMEANAVKMGAMQYTDEILANVQNLLSYSAENFQTKFDSFMASVNKSLEIVVANREELRPEEETPAEEQPAEFEDYTVNINE
;
A
#
# COMPACT_ATOMS: atom_id res chain seq x y z
N MET A 1 -32.41 76.48 6.52
CA MET A 1 -31.57 77.63 6.82
C MET A 1 -31.12 77.55 8.27
N SER A 2 -29.84 77.79 8.50
CA SER A 2 -29.22 77.89 9.83
C SER A 2 -29.82 79.06 10.63
N LYS A 3 -29.75 79.01 11.96
CA LYS A 3 -30.23 80.13 12.80
C LYS A 3 -29.41 81.40 12.53
N ILE A 4 -28.12 81.26 12.24
CA ILE A 4 -27.26 82.35 11.72
C ILE A 4 -27.79 82.87 10.38
N GLU A 5 -28.12 81.99 9.43
CA GLU A 5 -28.65 82.41 8.11
C GLU A 5 -29.96 83.18 8.23
N ASN A 6 -30.84 82.79 9.16
CA ASN A 6 -32.09 83.51 9.41
C ASN A 6 -31.85 84.90 9.98
N ILE A 7 -30.94 85.06 10.95
CA ILE A 7 -30.63 86.38 11.54
C ILE A 7 -29.96 87.29 10.50
N ILE A 8 -29.07 86.75 9.66
CA ILE A 8 -28.46 87.51 8.58
C ILE A 8 -29.53 87.98 7.59
N ALA A 9 -30.46 87.11 7.18
CA ALA A 9 -31.55 87.48 6.30
C ALA A 9 -32.45 88.58 6.92
N GLU A 10 -32.78 88.47 8.22
CA GLU A 10 -33.55 89.51 8.93
C GLU A 10 -32.80 90.85 8.99
N MET A 11 -31.47 90.83 9.15
CA MET A 11 -30.63 92.02 9.09
C MET A 11 -30.57 92.63 7.68
N GLU A 12 -30.48 91.79 6.64
CA GLU A 12 -30.50 92.20 5.23
C GLU A 12 -31.85 92.86 4.88
N ASP A 13 -32.97 92.23 5.23
CA ASP A 13 -34.32 92.77 5.06
C ASP A 13 -34.50 94.10 5.82
N TYR A 14 -33.97 94.21 7.04
CA TYR A 14 -34.00 95.44 7.82
C TYR A 14 -33.22 96.57 7.14
N ILE A 15 -32.03 96.29 6.62
CA ILE A 15 -31.19 97.25 5.89
C ILE A 15 -31.90 97.74 4.62
N GLU A 16 -32.58 96.87 3.88
CA GLU A 16 -33.37 97.25 2.70
C GLU A 16 -34.57 98.14 3.05
N SER A 17 -35.17 97.95 4.23
CA SER A 17 -36.31 98.75 4.70
C SER A 17 -35.93 100.14 5.24
N CYS A 18 -34.63 100.40 5.46
CA CYS A 18 -34.16 101.64 6.05
C CYS A 18 -34.24 102.83 5.08
N ARG A 19 -34.57 104.02 5.60
CA ARG A 19 -34.67 105.23 4.78
C ARG A 19 -33.30 105.77 4.42
N PHE A 20 -33.15 106.20 3.16
CA PHE A 20 -31.97 106.94 2.72
C PHE A 20 -31.81 108.26 3.48
N GLN A 21 -30.57 108.61 3.77
CA GLN A 21 -30.23 109.91 4.30
C GLN A 21 -30.57 110.99 3.26
N PRO A 22 -31.15 112.14 3.65
CA PRO A 22 -31.44 113.22 2.71
C PRO A 22 -30.20 113.60 1.89
N LEU A 23 -30.36 113.69 0.56
CA LEU A 23 -29.32 113.98 -0.43
C LEU A 23 -28.27 112.86 -0.66
N SER A 24 -28.50 111.63 -0.19
CA SER A 24 -27.61 110.48 -0.42
C SER A 24 -28.36 109.28 -0.97
N ASN A 25 -27.83 108.67 -2.04
CA ASN A 25 -28.35 107.40 -2.59
C ASN A 25 -27.57 106.17 -2.10
N THR A 26 -26.58 106.36 -1.24
CA THR A 26 -25.67 105.29 -0.75
C THR A 26 -25.61 105.19 0.76
N LYS A 27 -26.24 106.13 1.48
CA LYS A 27 -26.25 106.16 2.95
C LYS A 27 -27.66 106.00 3.45
N ILE A 28 -27.86 105.06 4.37
CA ILE A 28 -29.12 104.80 5.05
C ILE A 28 -29.05 105.28 6.51
N ILE A 29 -30.21 105.66 7.05
CA ILE A 29 -30.37 105.99 8.47
C ILE A 29 -30.90 104.73 9.15
N VAL A 30 -30.11 104.19 10.08
CA VAL A 30 -30.45 102.99 10.86
C VAL A 30 -30.76 103.34 12.31
N ASN A 31 -31.66 102.60 12.95
CA ASN A 31 -31.79 102.65 14.40
C ASN A 31 -30.62 101.86 15.01
N LYS A 32 -29.76 102.58 15.74
CA LYS A 32 -28.56 102.01 16.35
C LYS A 32 -28.91 100.88 17.34
N ASP A 33 -29.91 101.08 18.19
CA ASP A 33 -30.27 100.13 19.24
C ASP A 33 -30.80 98.82 18.64
N GLN A 34 -31.60 98.92 17.58
CA GLN A 34 -32.14 97.76 16.86
C GLN A 34 -31.04 96.97 16.12
N MET A 35 -30.07 97.66 15.49
CA MET A 35 -28.91 96.99 14.87
C MET A 35 -27.97 96.36 15.90
N GLU A 36 -27.78 96.99 17.06
CA GLU A 36 -27.00 96.42 18.15
C GLU A 36 -27.66 95.16 18.73
N GLU A 37 -29.00 95.11 18.79
CA GLU A 37 -29.76 93.92 19.19
C GLU A 37 -29.53 92.75 18.21
N TYR A 38 -29.67 92.97 16.91
CA TYR A 38 -29.39 91.94 15.89
C TYR A 38 -27.93 91.44 15.93
N LEU A 39 -26.96 92.35 16.08
CA LEU A 39 -25.54 92.00 16.20
C LEU A 39 -25.24 91.22 17.49
N SER A 40 -25.90 91.56 18.59
CA SER A 40 -25.78 90.86 19.87
C SER A 40 -26.35 89.45 19.79
N GLU A 41 -27.52 89.31 19.19
CA GLU A 41 -28.17 88.01 18.97
C GLU A 41 -27.34 87.11 18.04
N LEU A 42 -26.82 87.66 16.95
CA LEU A 42 -25.89 86.95 16.05
C LEU A 42 -24.65 86.48 16.82
N ARG A 43 -24.00 87.38 17.58
CA ARG A 43 -22.83 87.05 18.41
C ARG A 43 -23.11 85.98 19.46
N LEU A 44 -24.32 85.94 20.01
CA LEU A 44 -24.71 84.94 21.00
C LEU A 44 -24.91 83.57 20.35
N LYS A 45 -25.57 83.51 19.18
CA LYS A 45 -25.91 82.25 18.52
C LYS A 45 -24.78 81.66 17.66
N THR A 46 -23.88 82.48 17.13
CA THR A 46 -22.77 82.02 16.27
C THR A 46 -21.88 80.96 16.93
N PRO A 47 -21.39 81.14 18.18
CA PRO A 47 -20.52 80.15 18.83
C PRO A 47 -21.19 78.78 19.03
N ASP A 48 -22.48 78.76 19.35
CA ASP A 48 -23.23 77.52 19.60
C ASP A 48 -23.44 76.71 18.32
N GLU A 49 -23.70 77.39 17.20
CA GLU A 49 -23.85 76.73 15.91
C GLU A 49 -22.52 76.18 15.40
N ILE A 50 -21.42 76.93 15.56
CA ILE A 50 -20.06 76.44 15.25
C ILE A 50 -19.73 75.20 16.09
N LYS A 51 -20.00 75.21 17.41
CA LYS A 51 -19.78 74.03 18.27
C LYS A 51 -20.61 72.83 17.85
N LYS A 52 -21.86 73.04 17.42
CA LYS A 52 -22.74 71.98 16.92
C LYS A 52 -22.17 71.36 15.64
N TYR A 53 -21.68 72.17 14.69
CA TYR A 53 -21.03 71.68 13.48
C TYR A 53 -19.72 70.94 13.79
N GLN A 54 -18.89 71.48 14.68
CA GLN A 54 -17.65 70.80 15.08
C GLN A 54 -17.94 69.43 15.68
N ARG A 55 -18.95 69.32 16.55
CA ARG A 55 -19.37 68.04 17.13
C ARG A 55 -19.84 67.04 16.06
N ILE A 56 -20.51 67.50 15.01
CA ILE A 56 -20.92 66.65 13.89
C ILE A 56 -19.69 66.15 13.12
N ILE A 57 -18.71 67.01 12.89
CA ILE A 57 -17.45 66.66 12.23
C ILE A 57 -16.69 65.63 13.08
N ASP A 58 -16.49 65.89 14.37
CA ASP A 58 -15.77 64.98 15.28
C ASP A 58 -16.47 63.61 15.35
N ASN A 59 -17.81 63.59 15.44
CA ASN A 59 -18.58 62.35 15.42
C ASN A 59 -18.44 61.61 14.08
N ARG A 60 -18.43 62.33 12.95
CA ARG A 60 -18.25 61.73 11.62
C ARG A 60 -16.86 61.10 11.50
N GLU A 61 -15.81 61.79 11.94
CA GLU A 61 -14.44 61.26 11.94
C GLU A 61 -14.31 60.05 12.86
N ALA A 62 -14.94 60.08 14.04
CA ALA A 62 -14.98 58.94 14.94
C ALA A 62 -15.66 57.71 14.30
N ILE A 63 -16.81 57.91 13.65
CA ILE A 63 -17.52 56.84 12.92
C ILE A 63 -16.66 56.29 11.78
N LEU A 64 -16.04 57.17 10.98
CA LEU A 64 -15.18 56.76 9.87
C LEU A 64 -13.97 55.96 10.36
N SER A 65 -13.32 56.40 11.43
CA SER A 65 -12.18 55.69 12.00
C SER A 65 -12.60 54.34 12.58
N ASP A 66 -13.73 54.26 13.28
CA ASP A 66 -14.26 52.99 13.79
C ASP A 66 -14.61 52.01 12.66
N ALA A 67 -15.25 52.51 11.59
CA ALA A 67 -15.56 51.72 10.40
C ALA A 67 -14.29 51.20 9.71
N GLN A 68 -13.27 52.05 9.55
CA GLN A 68 -11.97 51.63 9.00
C GLN A 68 -11.30 50.57 9.87
N LYS A 69 -11.24 50.78 11.18
CA LYS A 69 -10.66 49.79 12.11
C LYS A 69 -11.38 48.45 12.05
N LYS A 70 -12.72 48.46 11.97
CA LYS A 70 -13.52 47.24 11.82
C LYS A 70 -13.27 46.55 10.48
N ALA A 71 -13.19 47.31 9.38
CA ALA A 71 -12.86 46.77 8.08
C ALA A 71 -11.47 46.12 8.07
N ASP A 72 -10.46 46.79 8.64
CA ASP A 72 -9.09 46.27 8.75
C ASP A 72 -8.99 45.05 9.67
N ALA A 73 -9.82 44.97 10.71
CA ALA A 73 -9.91 43.79 11.57
C ALA A 73 -10.52 42.61 10.81
N MET A 74 -11.64 42.83 10.12
CA MET A 74 -12.32 41.81 9.33
C MET A 74 -11.43 41.28 8.19
N LEU A 75 -10.69 42.17 7.51
CA LEU A 75 -9.76 41.78 6.45
C LEU A 75 -8.64 40.90 6.99
N ARG A 76 -8.07 41.25 8.14
CA ARG A 76 -7.03 40.44 8.80
C ARG A 76 -7.55 39.08 9.23
N GLU A 77 -8.74 39.01 9.80
CA GLU A 77 -9.37 37.75 10.19
C GLU A 77 -9.62 36.84 8.98
N ALA A 78 -10.15 37.39 7.89
CA ALA A 78 -10.34 36.65 6.64
C ALA A 78 -9.02 36.13 6.04
N GLN A 79 -7.95 36.93 6.11
CA GLN A 79 -6.62 36.50 5.66
C GLN A 79 -6.05 35.37 6.52
N ILE A 80 -6.21 35.42 7.84
CA ILE A 80 -5.79 34.35 8.75
C ILE A 80 -6.54 33.06 8.42
N GLN A 81 -7.88 33.11 8.36
CA GLN A 81 -8.70 31.94 8.03
C GLN A 81 -8.34 31.36 6.66
N THR A 82 -8.11 32.21 5.65
CA THR A 82 -7.71 31.75 4.32
C THR A 82 -6.35 31.05 4.35
N SER A 83 -5.38 31.61 5.09
CA SER A 83 -4.06 30.99 5.27
C SER A 83 -4.14 29.65 6.00
N GLU A 84 -4.97 29.56 7.04
CA GLU A 84 -5.21 28.32 7.79
C GLU A 84 -5.85 27.25 6.89
N LEU A 85 -6.90 27.60 6.13
CA LEU A 85 -7.56 26.66 5.21
C LEU A 85 -6.61 26.15 4.12
N ILE A 86 -5.78 27.03 3.54
CA ILE A 86 -4.77 26.62 2.54
C ILE A 86 -3.76 25.67 3.19
N SER A 87 -3.28 26.01 4.39
CA SER A 87 -2.34 25.17 5.13
C SER A 87 -2.94 23.80 5.45
N GLU A 88 -4.17 23.74 5.94
CA GLU A 88 -4.86 22.47 6.21
C GLU A 88 -5.04 21.63 4.94
N HIS A 89 -5.42 22.27 3.84
CA HIS A 89 -5.60 21.58 2.57
C HIS A 89 -4.28 21.02 2.03
N GLU A 90 -3.20 21.78 2.12
CA GLU A 90 -1.86 21.34 1.73
C GLU A 90 -1.37 20.19 2.61
N ILE A 91 -1.51 20.30 3.93
CA ILE A 91 -1.17 19.23 4.88
C ILE A 91 -1.97 17.97 4.56
N MET A 92 -3.27 18.11 4.27
CA MET A 92 -4.12 16.98 3.90
C MET A 92 -3.67 16.34 2.59
N GLN A 93 -3.37 17.12 1.54
CA GLN A 93 -2.84 16.57 0.29
C GLN A 93 -1.52 15.83 0.49
N GLN A 94 -0.59 16.42 1.25
CA GLN A 94 0.68 15.78 1.59
C GLN A 94 0.46 14.48 2.37
N ALA A 95 -0.46 14.47 3.35
CA ALA A 95 -0.81 13.28 4.10
C ALA A 95 -1.40 12.18 3.19
N TYR A 96 -2.22 12.52 2.20
CA TYR A 96 -2.72 11.55 1.21
C TYR A 96 -1.60 10.98 0.34
N ILE A 97 -0.66 11.80 -0.11
CA ILE A 97 0.50 11.34 -0.89
C ILE A 97 1.35 10.37 -0.06
N GLN A 98 1.69 10.76 1.17
CA GLN A 98 2.47 9.92 2.08
C GLN A 98 1.74 8.62 2.42
N ALA A 99 0.43 8.67 2.66
CA ALA A 99 -0.36 7.47 2.92
C ALA A 99 -0.34 6.50 1.73
N ASN A 100 -0.50 7.01 0.51
CA ASN A 100 -0.42 6.19 -0.70
C ASN A 100 0.99 5.60 -0.90
N GLU A 101 2.03 6.38 -0.63
CA GLU A 101 3.41 5.91 -0.70
C GLU A 101 3.67 4.79 0.31
N VAL A 102 3.20 4.93 1.56
CA VAL A 102 3.31 3.89 2.58
C VAL A 102 2.57 2.63 2.16
N ILE A 103 1.35 2.75 1.63
CA ILE A 103 0.58 1.60 1.15
C ILE A 103 1.31 0.90 -0.01
N GLN A 104 1.84 1.66 -0.96
CA GLN A 104 2.58 1.12 -2.09
C GLN A 104 3.86 0.40 -1.65
N ASN A 105 4.63 1.01 -0.74
CA ASN A 105 5.84 0.40 -0.19
C ASN A 105 5.53 -0.89 0.57
N ALA A 106 4.51 -0.87 1.43
CA ALA A 106 4.07 -2.06 2.16
C ALA A 106 3.58 -3.18 1.22
N THR A 107 2.89 -2.82 0.14
CA THR A 107 2.41 -3.79 -0.88
C THR A 107 3.59 -4.43 -1.62
N ASN A 108 4.58 -3.63 -2.01
CA ASN A 108 5.79 -4.13 -2.67
C ASN A 108 6.60 -5.04 -1.75
N GLU A 109 6.77 -4.64 -0.48
CA GLU A 109 7.47 -5.44 0.52
C GLU A 109 6.75 -6.77 0.79
N ALA A 110 5.43 -6.75 0.93
CA ALA A 110 4.63 -7.96 1.09
C ALA A 110 4.78 -8.91 -0.12
N GLN A 111 4.77 -8.37 -1.35
CA GLN A 111 4.98 -9.19 -2.54
C GLN A 111 6.38 -9.80 -2.56
N ALA A 112 7.41 -9.03 -2.21
CA ALA A 112 8.79 -9.54 -2.13
C ALA A 112 8.93 -10.66 -1.10
N ILE A 113 8.26 -10.54 0.06
CA ILE A 113 8.23 -11.60 1.08
C ILE A 113 7.55 -12.87 0.54
N LEU A 114 6.42 -12.73 -0.16
CA LEU A 114 5.72 -13.88 -0.75
C LEU A 114 6.55 -14.59 -1.81
N ASP A 115 7.22 -13.82 -2.67
CA ASP A 115 8.09 -14.36 -3.72
C ASP A 115 9.28 -15.10 -3.10
N GLN A 116 9.92 -14.49 -2.09
CA GLN A 116 11.02 -15.10 -1.34
C GLN A 116 10.59 -16.40 -0.64
N ALA A 117 9.47 -16.38 0.08
CA ALA A 117 8.93 -17.55 0.75
C ALA A 117 8.61 -18.68 -0.23
N THR A 118 8.09 -18.34 -1.42
CA THR A 118 7.81 -19.32 -2.48
C THR A 118 9.09 -19.93 -3.05
N MET A 119 10.13 -19.12 -3.27
CA MET A 119 11.44 -19.61 -3.70
C MET A 119 12.07 -20.55 -2.66
N GLU A 120 12.05 -20.16 -1.39
CA GLU A 120 12.57 -20.97 -0.29
C GLU A 120 11.83 -22.29 -0.14
N ALA A 121 10.49 -22.26 -0.17
CA ALA A 121 9.68 -23.47 -0.11
C ALA A 121 10.00 -24.44 -1.26
N ASN A 122 10.19 -23.92 -2.49
CA ASN A 122 10.59 -24.73 -3.62
C ASN A 122 12.01 -25.28 -3.46
N ALA A 123 12.95 -24.50 -2.94
CA ALA A 123 14.31 -24.94 -2.68
C ALA A 123 14.34 -26.09 -1.64
N VAL A 124 13.61 -25.95 -0.53
CA VAL A 124 13.48 -27.00 0.50
C VAL A 124 12.85 -28.26 -0.10
N LYS A 125 11.77 -28.10 -0.88
CA LYS A 125 11.11 -29.23 -1.55
C LYS A 125 12.06 -29.97 -2.49
N MET A 126 12.81 -29.25 -3.33
CA MET A 126 13.79 -29.87 -4.24
C MET A 126 14.89 -30.59 -3.46
N GLY A 127 15.42 -29.98 -2.40
CA GLY A 127 16.43 -30.63 -1.54
C GLY A 127 15.90 -31.91 -0.89
N ALA A 128 14.66 -31.92 -0.39
CA ALA A 128 14.04 -33.11 0.19
C ALA A 128 13.79 -34.22 -0.85
N MET A 129 13.39 -33.85 -2.08
CA MET A 129 13.23 -34.80 -3.19
C MET A 129 14.57 -35.43 -3.57
N GLN A 130 15.62 -34.63 -3.71
CA GLN A 130 16.97 -35.12 -4.02
C GLN A 130 17.49 -36.07 -2.93
N TYR A 131 17.36 -35.68 -1.66
CA TYR A 131 17.74 -36.55 -0.54
C TYR A 131 16.99 -37.88 -0.54
N THR A 132 15.68 -37.86 -0.83
CA THR A 132 14.88 -39.07 -0.92
C THR A 132 15.29 -39.94 -2.11
N ASP A 133 15.59 -39.31 -3.26
CA ASP A 133 16.08 -40.00 -4.46
C ASP A 133 17.42 -40.69 -4.22
N GLU A 134 18.36 -40.04 -3.54
CA GLU A 134 19.65 -40.63 -3.15
C GLU A 134 19.46 -41.87 -2.24
N ILE A 135 18.54 -41.80 -1.28
CA ILE A 135 18.20 -42.95 -0.43
C ILE A 135 17.59 -44.07 -1.28
N LEU A 136 16.66 -43.76 -2.18
CA LEU A 136 16.03 -44.75 -3.05
C LEU A 136 17.06 -45.39 -4.00
N ALA A 137 18.01 -44.63 -4.53
CA ALA A 137 19.11 -45.15 -5.34
C ALA A 137 19.99 -46.13 -4.54
N ASN A 138 20.29 -45.82 -3.27
CA ASN A 138 21.01 -46.74 -2.38
C ASN A 138 20.22 -48.03 -2.11
N VAL A 139 18.91 -47.91 -1.85
CA VAL A 139 18.02 -49.07 -1.66
C VAL A 139 17.95 -49.91 -2.94
N GLN A 140 17.84 -49.27 -4.11
CA GLN A 140 17.86 -49.95 -5.41
C GLN A 140 19.15 -50.75 -5.59
N ASN A 141 20.31 -50.13 -5.35
CA ASN A 141 21.60 -50.81 -5.46
C ASN A 141 21.72 -52.01 -4.52
N LEU A 142 21.27 -51.88 -3.27
CA LEU A 142 21.27 -52.98 -2.30
C LEU A 142 20.37 -54.14 -2.75
N LEU A 143 19.18 -53.83 -3.28
CA LEU A 143 18.26 -54.84 -3.79
C LEU A 143 18.83 -55.56 -5.02
N SER A 144 19.43 -54.82 -5.95
CA SER A 144 20.10 -55.40 -7.13
C SER A 144 21.25 -56.33 -6.72
N TYR A 145 22.11 -55.88 -5.82
CA TYR A 145 23.21 -56.69 -5.29
C TYR A 145 22.70 -57.95 -4.57
N SER A 146 21.67 -57.82 -3.76
CA SER A 146 21.05 -58.96 -3.06
C SER A 146 20.49 -59.98 -4.05
N ALA A 147 19.75 -59.53 -5.07
CA ALA A 147 19.19 -60.40 -6.10
C ALA A 147 20.28 -61.15 -6.89
N GLU A 148 21.35 -60.46 -7.29
CA GLU A 148 22.49 -61.09 -7.99
C GLU A 148 23.20 -62.14 -7.12
N ASN A 149 23.39 -61.85 -5.82
CA ASN A 149 23.95 -62.81 -4.88
C ASN A 149 23.04 -64.03 -4.69
N PHE A 150 21.73 -63.82 -4.51
CA PHE A 150 20.77 -64.92 -4.40
C PHE A 150 20.77 -65.80 -5.64
N GLN A 151 20.78 -65.20 -6.84
CA GLN A 151 20.86 -65.93 -8.11
C GLN A 151 22.13 -66.79 -8.14
N THR A 152 23.29 -66.21 -7.89
CA THR A 152 24.58 -66.91 -7.91
C THR A 152 24.63 -68.07 -6.90
N LYS A 153 24.13 -67.85 -5.68
CA LYS A 153 24.07 -68.88 -4.63
C LYS A 153 23.07 -69.99 -4.98
N PHE A 154 21.93 -69.63 -5.54
CA PHE A 154 20.92 -70.59 -5.98
C PHE A 154 21.45 -71.46 -7.12
N ASP A 155 22.11 -70.87 -8.12
CA ASP A 155 22.74 -71.60 -9.23
C ASP A 155 23.81 -72.56 -8.71
N SER A 156 24.64 -72.12 -7.76
CA SER A 156 25.65 -72.98 -7.12
C SER A 156 25.02 -74.14 -6.33
N PHE A 157 23.93 -73.86 -5.61
CA PHE A 157 23.17 -74.88 -4.87
C PHE A 157 22.56 -75.91 -5.82
N MET A 158 21.88 -75.46 -6.88
CA MET A 158 21.30 -76.33 -7.90
C MET A 158 22.35 -77.19 -8.59
N ALA A 159 23.52 -76.62 -8.92
CA ALA A 159 24.64 -77.38 -9.46
C ALA A 159 25.11 -78.48 -8.49
N SER A 160 25.20 -78.18 -7.19
CA SER A 160 25.56 -79.18 -6.17
C SER A 160 24.51 -80.29 -6.06
N VAL A 161 23.22 -79.94 -6.06
CA VAL A 161 22.12 -80.91 -5.99
C VAL A 161 22.11 -81.83 -7.22
N ASN A 162 22.26 -81.27 -8.42
CA ASN A 162 22.34 -82.04 -9.66
C ASN A 162 23.55 -82.99 -9.65
N LYS A 163 24.71 -82.52 -9.18
CA LYS A 163 25.88 -83.38 -9.02
C LYS A 163 25.64 -84.54 -8.04
N SER A 164 24.98 -84.28 -6.91
CA SER A 164 24.59 -85.34 -5.98
C SER A 164 23.61 -86.34 -6.61
N LEU A 165 22.66 -85.86 -7.43
CA LEU A 165 21.75 -86.72 -8.18
C LEU A 165 22.50 -87.60 -9.20
N GLU A 166 23.44 -87.02 -9.96
CA GLU A 166 24.29 -87.76 -10.89
C GLU A 166 25.06 -88.89 -10.20
N ILE A 167 25.64 -88.62 -9.02
CA ILE A 167 26.32 -89.64 -8.20
C ILE A 167 25.34 -90.74 -7.78
N VAL A 168 24.14 -90.39 -7.30
CA VAL A 168 23.13 -91.38 -6.90
C VAL A 168 22.70 -92.25 -8.09
N VAL A 169 22.52 -91.65 -9.27
CA VAL A 169 22.17 -92.36 -10.50
C VAL A 169 23.32 -93.31 -10.91
N ALA A 170 24.56 -92.83 -10.92
CA ALA A 170 25.73 -93.65 -11.23
C ALA A 170 25.86 -94.83 -10.25
N ASN A 171 25.76 -94.57 -8.94
CA ASN A 171 25.78 -95.62 -7.92
C ASN A 171 24.64 -96.64 -8.12
N ARG A 172 23.46 -96.20 -8.58
CA ARG A 172 22.32 -97.08 -8.84
C ARG A 172 22.55 -97.97 -10.08
N GLU A 173 23.16 -97.43 -11.14
CA GLU A 173 23.53 -98.23 -12.32
C GLU A 173 24.63 -99.24 -11.99
N GLU A 174 25.64 -98.88 -11.20
CA GLU A 174 26.69 -99.82 -10.74
C GLU A 174 26.13 -100.95 -9.86
N LEU A 175 25.08 -100.68 -9.07
CA LEU A 175 24.40 -101.67 -8.24
C LEU A 175 23.37 -102.52 -9.01
N ARG A 176 23.17 -102.25 -10.31
CA ARG A 176 22.27 -103.05 -11.13
C ARG A 176 22.94 -104.40 -11.41
N PRO A 177 22.34 -105.53 -11.00
CA PRO A 177 22.92 -106.84 -11.29
C PRO A 177 23.01 -107.02 -12.80
N GLU A 178 24.16 -107.46 -13.30
CA GLU A 178 24.30 -107.90 -14.68
C GLU A 178 23.31 -109.04 -14.90
N GLU A 179 22.41 -108.90 -15.88
CA GLU A 179 21.69 -110.06 -16.39
C GLU A 179 22.74 -110.98 -17.00
N GLU A 180 23.04 -112.09 -16.31
CA GLU A 180 23.74 -113.22 -16.91
C GLU A 180 22.98 -113.60 -18.18
N THR A 181 23.53 -113.25 -19.33
CA THR A 181 23.14 -113.88 -20.59
C THR A 181 23.75 -115.27 -20.57
N PRO A 182 22.96 -116.36 -20.52
CA PRO A 182 23.53 -117.69 -20.67
C PRO A 182 24.11 -117.77 -22.08
N ALA A 183 25.39 -118.11 -22.16
CA ALA A 183 26.10 -118.29 -23.42
C ALA A 183 25.35 -119.27 -24.33
N GLU A 184 25.20 -118.89 -25.60
CA GLU A 184 24.75 -119.78 -26.68
C GLU A 184 25.73 -120.96 -26.82
N GLU A 185 25.30 -122.17 -26.47
CA GLU A 185 25.98 -123.41 -26.85
C GLU A 185 25.79 -123.64 -28.36
N GLN A 186 26.87 -123.52 -29.16
CA GLN A 186 26.91 -124.09 -30.50
C GLN A 186 27.08 -125.63 -30.42
N PRO A 187 26.40 -126.39 -31.30
CA PRO A 187 26.27 -127.84 -31.18
C PRO A 187 27.58 -128.57 -31.56
N ALA A 188 27.98 -129.56 -30.75
CA ALA A 188 29.06 -130.48 -31.10
C ALA A 188 28.55 -131.66 -31.96
N GLU A 189 29.21 -131.87 -33.09
CA GLU A 189 29.01 -132.99 -34.03
C GLU A 189 29.50 -134.32 -33.41
N PHE A 190 28.80 -135.42 -33.75
CA PHE A 190 29.08 -136.78 -33.29
C PHE A 190 30.39 -137.35 -33.88
N GLU A 191 31.24 -137.97 -33.06
CA GLU A 191 32.16 -139.03 -33.50
C GLU A 191 31.83 -140.35 -32.77
N ASP A 192 31.45 -141.33 -33.58
CA ASP A 192 31.17 -142.72 -33.24
C ASP A 192 32.48 -143.46 -32.93
N TYR A 193 32.60 -144.04 -31.73
CA TYR A 193 33.58 -145.10 -31.45
C TYR A 193 32.85 -146.36 -31.02
N THR A 194 32.40 -147.11 -32.02
CA THR A 194 32.43 -148.57 -31.96
C THR A 194 33.91 -149.01 -31.94
N VAL A 195 34.40 -149.56 -30.82
CA VAL A 195 35.56 -150.47 -30.88
C VAL A 195 35.07 -151.89 -30.74
N ASN A 196 35.43 -152.60 -31.80
CA ASN A 196 35.11 -153.97 -32.16
C ASN A 196 35.68 -154.99 -31.16
N ILE A 197 34.78 -155.89 -30.78
CA ILE A 197 34.93 -157.30 -30.39
C ILE A 197 36.22 -157.96 -30.95
N ASN A 198 37.00 -158.64 -30.10
CA ASN A 198 37.50 -160.03 -30.25
C ASN A 198 38.73 -160.32 -29.37
N GLU A 199 38.51 -160.97 -28.22
CA GLU A 199 39.07 -162.30 -27.88
C GLU A 199 38.13 -163.02 -26.91
#